data_AF-A0A0C3SDU4-F1
#
_entry.id   AF-A0A0C3SDU4-F1
#
_cell.length_a   1.000
_cell.length_b   1.000
_cell.length_c   1.000
_cell.angle_alpha   90.00
_cell.angle_beta   90.00
_cell.angle_gamma   90.00
#
_symmetry.space_group_name_H-M   'P 1'
#
loop_
_entity.id
_entity.type
_entity.pdbx_description
1 polymer ?
#
loop_
_entity_poly.entity_id
_entity_poly.type
_entity_poly.pdbx_seq_one_letter_code
_entity_poly.pdbx_strand_id
1 'polypeptide(L)'
;MTVRCEQVEGADITDIQGPAYQSPLAGQVVDNVTGVVVAKDRYGLWLVGEPSPDPRVSNGLRVYGVTALRSANVGDLISVSGRVAEYRSPFRPNDLLLTELERPSKLRVLSSGHELSPVVLGRDRIPPIAPLSTFDTGDDGWLSIPNNASLLEAANATLQPDKYGLDFWESLEGQLVTIEHPTALGFPDMFGSFWVHGDWPVSGKNQRGGLSIILGDDEKPVAHSEAILIGKPMDRSRSPRTTMGMNLSSIIGVVAYQFGYYSILPLTAPTIVSVPDEEVQPAPISSSEDPCELTLGDYNVENMTPRSRHIPKVADHIANYLNTPDIIFVQEISDDSGSANDGVVSANKTLSALVKAIAHASGGVKYDFVNIPPVNNMDGGKPGSNIRVAYLWRPDKLSLVSGIPIGNATQAVEVLTVSAGQLTLSLNPGRIDPLNVAWEETRKPVAALWRTPAGQQLFTVNVHLSSKRDSSSAHGDARPPVNGHADRRSLQVEVVSNFVRTVLAYDQNASVILGGDMNEFVQTRSVFSNLTGVLYDVNEVSGVEPVERYTYVYEQHTQEIDHILVSGAVARRGTEVEHVHVNTWAASTSERASDHDPTVAKIRVCDYNTLQAPLDNLDVSQATFVAW
;
A
#
# COMPACT_ATOMS: atom_id res chain seq x y z
N MET A 1 -24.28 32.59 -31.56
CA MET A 1 -23.00 33.29 -31.64
C MET A 1 -22.00 32.28 -32.19
N THR A 2 -21.63 32.40 -33.47
CA THR A 2 -20.79 31.42 -34.16
C THR A 2 -19.36 31.61 -33.68
N VAL A 3 -18.87 30.71 -32.83
CA VAL A 3 -17.45 30.67 -32.46
C VAL A 3 -16.68 30.38 -33.75
N ARG A 4 -15.93 31.36 -34.25
CA ARG A 4 -14.96 31.11 -35.32
C ARG A 4 -13.91 30.19 -34.72
N CYS A 5 -13.78 28.97 -35.22
CA CYS A 5 -12.57 28.19 -35.00
C CYS A 5 -11.42 28.99 -35.65
N GLU A 6 -10.57 29.60 -34.84
CA GLU A 6 -9.30 30.14 -35.33
C GLU A 6 -8.43 28.95 -35.76
N GLN A 7 -7.91 29.06 -36.98
CA GLN A 7 -7.04 28.07 -37.61
C GLN A 7 -5.61 28.58 -37.43
N VAL A 8 -4.76 27.79 -36.79
CA VAL A 8 -3.33 28.14 -36.59
C VAL A 8 -2.51 27.42 -37.65
N GLU A 9 -1.88 28.17 -38.54
CA GLU A 9 -0.97 27.63 -39.55
C GLU A 9 0.45 27.51 -38.99
N GLY A 10 1.08 26.35 -39.16
CA GLY A 10 2.51 26.17 -38.85
C GLY A 10 2.84 26.03 -37.37
N ALA A 11 1.90 25.54 -36.55
CA ALA A 11 2.18 25.20 -35.16
C ALA A 11 3.07 23.95 -35.07
N ASP A 12 4.11 24.03 -34.26
CA ASP A 12 4.95 22.87 -33.92
C ASP A 12 4.30 22.05 -32.80
N ILE A 13 4.76 20.80 -32.62
CA ILE A 13 4.26 19.95 -31.53
C ILE A 13 4.50 20.61 -30.16
N THR A 14 5.59 21.36 -30.01
CA THR A 14 5.91 22.10 -28.79
C THR A 14 4.92 23.24 -28.51
N ASP A 15 4.35 23.86 -29.54
CA ASP A 15 3.29 24.87 -29.38
C ASP A 15 1.97 24.23 -28.93
N ILE A 16 1.71 23.00 -29.41
CA ILE A 16 0.54 22.22 -29.01
C ILE A 16 0.67 21.75 -27.57
N GLN A 17 1.82 21.21 -27.17
CA GLN A 17 2.01 20.74 -25.80
C GLN A 17 2.05 21.90 -24.80
N GLY A 18 2.88 22.91 -25.05
CA GLY A 18 3.10 24.00 -24.10
C GLY A 18 3.74 23.53 -22.79
N PRO A 19 3.90 24.44 -21.79
CA PRO A 19 4.63 24.17 -20.55
C PRO A 19 3.72 23.91 -19.34
N ALA A 20 2.49 23.42 -19.54
CA ALA A 20 1.47 23.20 -18.50
C ALA A 20 0.68 21.91 -18.80
N TYR A 21 -0.18 21.48 -17.87
CA TYR A 21 -1.01 20.26 -18.01
C TYR A 21 -2.08 20.32 -19.11
N GLN A 22 -2.37 21.50 -19.63
CA GLN A 22 -3.31 21.67 -20.74
C GLN A 22 -2.67 22.48 -21.86
N SER A 23 -2.92 22.03 -23.08
CA SER A 23 -2.50 22.68 -24.30
C SER A 23 -3.01 24.12 -24.39
N PRO A 24 -2.15 25.10 -24.75
CA PRO A 24 -2.59 26.46 -25.06
C PRO A 24 -3.41 26.51 -26.37
N LEU A 25 -3.37 25.45 -27.18
CA LEU A 25 -4.10 25.32 -28.43
C LEU A 25 -5.34 24.42 -28.30
N ALA A 26 -5.71 24.01 -27.09
CA ALA A 26 -6.87 23.16 -26.82
C ALA A 26 -8.13 23.67 -27.56
N GLY A 27 -8.71 22.80 -28.37
CA GLY A 27 -9.91 23.04 -29.15
C GLY A 27 -9.71 23.75 -30.50
N GLN A 28 -8.51 24.26 -30.79
CA GLN A 28 -8.16 24.90 -32.05
C GLN A 28 -7.84 23.86 -33.15
N VAL A 29 -7.96 24.28 -34.40
CA VAL A 29 -7.54 23.47 -35.55
C VAL A 29 -6.16 23.94 -35.98
N VAL A 30 -5.21 23.01 -36.01
CA VAL A 30 -3.83 23.25 -36.42
C VAL A 30 -3.59 22.60 -37.78
N ASP A 31 -2.78 23.25 -38.61
CA ASP A 31 -2.40 22.75 -39.93
C ASP A 31 -0.89 22.54 -40.08
N ASN A 32 -0.54 21.50 -40.83
CA ASN A 32 0.83 21.13 -41.18
C ASN A 32 1.75 20.87 -39.98
N VAL A 33 1.21 20.27 -38.91
CA VAL A 33 2.03 19.79 -37.79
C VAL A 33 2.94 18.68 -38.30
N THR A 34 4.24 18.82 -38.12
CA THR A 34 5.22 17.84 -38.58
C THR A 34 5.86 17.05 -37.44
N GLY A 35 6.16 15.78 -37.70
CA GLY A 35 6.83 14.92 -36.73
C GLY A 35 7.11 13.52 -37.30
N VAL A 36 8.08 12.84 -36.71
CA VAL A 36 8.44 11.46 -37.04
C VAL A 36 7.51 10.51 -36.31
N VAL A 37 6.92 9.56 -37.01
CA VAL A 37 6.10 8.50 -36.41
C VAL A 37 7.00 7.56 -35.61
N VAL A 38 6.90 7.60 -34.29
CA VAL A 38 7.73 6.77 -33.40
C VAL A 38 7.03 5.47 -32.98
N ALA A 39 5.70 5.47 -32.95
CA ALA A 39 4.92 4.31 -32.52
C ALA A 39 3.50 4.32 -33.09
N LYS A 40 2.85 3.15 -33.02
CA LYS A 40 1.46 2.94 -33.48
C LYS A 40 0.75 2.04 -32.49
N ASP A 41 -0.46 2.41 -32.09
CA ASP A 41 -1.37 1.53 -31.35
C ASP A 41 -2.62 1.20 -32.21
N ARG A 42 -3.67 0.62 -31.61
CA ARG A 42 -4.91 0.31 -32.34
C ARG A 42 -5.82 1.53 -32.58
N TYR A 43 -5.48 2.67 -32.02
CA TYR A 43 -6.28 3.89 -31.98
C TYR A 43 -5.65 5.05 -32.74
N GLY A 44 -4.33 5.06 -32.95
CA GLY A 44 -3.63 6.17 -33.58
C GLY A 44 -2.11 5.99 -33.72
N LEU A 45 -1.46 7.07 -34.09
CA LEU A 45 0.00 7.19 -34.22
C LEU A 45 0.56 8.08 -33.11
N TRP A 46 1.83 7.92 -32.80
CA TRP A 46 2.59 8.81 -31.92
C TRP A 46 3.67 9.50 -32.74
N LEU A 47 3.77 10.82 -32.62
CA LEU A 47 4.74 11.66 -33.32
C LEU A 47 5.75 12.24 -32.34
N VAL A 48 6.99 12.39 -32.79
CA VAL A 48 8.01 13.22 -32.13
C VAL A 48 8.47 14.28 -33.11
N GLY A 49 8.36 15.55 -32.73
CA GLY A 49 8.81 16.72 -33.49
C GLY A 49 10.20 17.19 -33.07
N GLU A 50 10.57 18.41 -33.47
CA GLU A 50 11.81 19.03 -33.01
C GLU A 50 11.76 19.32 -31.50
N PRO A 51 12.85 19.07 -30.75
CA PRO A 51 12.88 19.26 -29.30
C PRO A 51 12.87 20.75 -28.91
N SER A 52 12.18 21.06 -27.80
CA SER A 52 12.25 22.38 -27.17
C SER A 52 13.50 22.51 -26.29
N PRO A 53 14.16 23.69 -26.23
CA PRO A 53 15.16 23.97 -25.21
C PRO A 53 14.57 24.13 -23.80
N ASP A 54 13.25 24.31 -23.70
CA ASP A 54 12.52 24.34 -22.43
C ASP A 54 12.13 22.91 -22.01
N PRO A 55 12.71 22.36 -20.93
CA PRO A 55 12.49 20.96 -20.53
C PRO A 55 11.06 20.66 -20.07
N ARG A 56 10.23 21.70 -19.88
CA ARG A 56 8.81 21.58 -19.54
C ARG A 56 7.94 21.22 -20.73
N VAL A 57 8.41 21.50 -21.95
CA VAL A 57 7.59 21.41 -23.16
C VAL A 57 7.94 20.12 -23.91
N SER A 58 6.99 19.18 -23.91
CA SER A 58 7.13 17.97 -24.69
C SER A 58 7.12 18.26 -26.19
N ASN A 59 7.89 17.49 -26.95
CA ASN A 59 7.83 17.43 -28.42
C ASN A 59 7.17 16.13 -28.92
N GLY A 60 6.55 15.36 -28.03
CA GLY A 60 5.76 14.18 -28.35
C GLY A 60 4.28 14.53 -28.51
N LEU A 61 3.55 13.84 -29.40
CA LEU A 61 2.11 14.08 -29.60
C LEU A 61 1.39 12.84 -30.10
N ARG A 62 0.22 12.57 -29.53
CA ARG A 62 -0.67 11.53 -30.05
C ARG A 62 -1.53 12.08 -31.19
N VAL A 63 -1.63 11.33 -32.27
CA VAL A 63 -2.62 11.54 -33.34
C VAL A 63 -3.68 10.47 -33.23
N TYR A 64 -4.83 10.82 -32.64
CA TYR A 64 -5.95 9.92 -32.45
C TYR A 64 -6.78 9.78 -33.74
N GLY A 65 -6.91 8.55 -34.22
CA GLY A 65 -7.76 8.23 -35.36
C GLY A 65 -7.21 7.08 -36.20
N VAL A 66 -8.05 6.07 -36.41
CA VAL A 66 -7.70 4.86 -37.19
C VAL A 66 -7.34 5.15 -38.65
N THR A 67 -7.77 6.28 -39.20
CA THR A 67 -7.44 6.71 -40.57
C THR A 67 -5.93 6.96 -40.70
N ALA A 68 -5.29 7.53 -39.67
CA ALA A 68 -3.85 7.80 -39.69
C ALA A 68 -3.02 6.52 -39.75
N LEU A 69 -3.50 5.42 -39.12
CA LEU A 69 -2.81 4.13 -39.07
C LEU A 69 -2.49 3.53 -40.44
N ARG A 70 -3.30 3.81 -41.46
CA ARG A 70 -3.13 3.26 -42.82
C ARG A 70 -2.22 4.11 -43.71
N SER A 71 -1.95 5.34 -43.30
CA SER A 71 -1.31 6.35 -44.16
C SER A 71 0.16 6.60 -43.83
N ALA A 72 0.68 6.05 -42.72
CA ALA A 72 2.07 6.21 -42.30
C ALA A 72 2.60 4.98 -41.55
N ASN A 73 3.91 4.79 -41.60
CA ASN A 73 4.68 3.77 -40.91
C ASN A 73 5.60 4.39 -39.86
N VAL A 74 6.05 3.58 -38.90
CA VAL A 74 7.11 4.00 -37.97
C VAL A 74 8.36 4.38 -38.77
N GLY A 75 8.98 5.50 -38.43
CA GLY A 75 10.12 6.10 -39.14
C GLY A 75 9.74 7.01 -40.31
N ASP A 76 8.45 7.22 -40.59
CA ASP A 76 7.99 8.23 -41.54
C ASP A 76 7.96 9.61 -40.87
N LEU A 77 8.56 10.62 -41.52
CA LEU A 77 8.30 12.03 -41.21
C LEU A 77 7.01 12.42 -41.92
N ILE A 78 6.00 12.83 -41.17
CA ILE A 78 4.69 13.21 -41.72
C ILE A 78 4.37 14.68 -41.44
N SER A 79 3.43 15.20 -42.23
CA SER A 79 2.67 16.43 -41.95
C SER A 79 1.22 16.05 -41.76
N VAL A 80 0.56 16.54 -40.73
CA VAL A 80 -0.85 16.27 -40.42
C VAL A 80 -1.56 17.52 -39.91
N SER A 81 -2.82 17.66 -40.25
CA SER A 81 -3.71 18.68 -39.67
C SER A 81 -4.74 18.00 -38.77
N GLY A 82 -5.19 18.68 -37.73
CA GLY A 82 -6.16 18.11 -36.78
C GLY A 82 -6.69 19.15 -35.82
N ARG A 83 -7.64 18.74 -34.98
CA ARG A 83 -8.08 19.56 -33.85
C ARG A 83 -7.32 19.11 -32.61
N VAL A 84 -6.70 20.06 -31.91
CA VAL A 84 -6.06 19.80 -30.61
C VAL A 84 -7.17 19.54 -29.59
N ALA A 85 -7.04 18.46 -28.84
CA ALA A 85 -8.00 18.05 -27.83
C ALA A 85 -7.29 17.62 -26.56
N GLU A 86 -7.93 17.96 -25.44
CA GLU A 86 -7.61 17.42 -24.14
C GLU A 86 -8.52 16.22 -23.88
N TYR A 87 -7.95 15.02 -23.88
CA TYR A 87 -8.71 13.79 -23.77
C TYR A 87 -8.76 13.26 -22.34
N ARG A 88 -9.98 13.00 -21.84
CA ARG A 88 -10.23 12.19 -20.64
C ARG A 88 -11.36 11.23 -20.90
N SER A 89 -11.28 10.03 -20.34
CA SER A 89 -12.40 9.08 -20.37
C SER A 89 -13.58 9.62 -19.56
N PRO A 90 -14.81 9.66 -20.11
CA PRO A 90 -15.99 10.08 -19.35
C PRO A 90 -16.33 9.14 -18.17
N PHE A 91 -15.77 7.93 -18.17
CA PHE A 91 -15.92 6.96 -17.07
C PHE A 91 -14.85 7.11 -15.99
N ARG A 92 -13.87 8.00 -16.18
CA ARG A 92 -12.80 8.28 -15.21
C ARG A 92 -12.65 9.80 -15.07
N PRO A 93 -13.61 10.48 -14.43
CA PRO A 93 -13.60 11.93 -14.33
C PRO A 93 -12.45 12.49 -13.47
N ASN A 94 -11.76 11.65 -12.70
CA ASN A 94 -10.67 12.05 -11.79
C ASN A 94 -9.26 11.82 -12.38
N ASP A 95 -9.19 11.25 -13.59
CA ASP A 95 -7.94 11.07 -14.35
C ASP A 95 -7.47 12.43 -14.89
N LEU A 96 -6.15 12.62 -15.10
CA LEU A 96 -5.63 13.75 -15.87
C LEU A 96 -6.02 13.66 -17.36
N LEU A 97 -5.95 14.80 -18.04
CA LEU A 97 -6.09 14.94 -19.49
C LEU A 97 -4.83 14.45 -20.20
N LEU A 98 -5.02 14.01 -21.44
CA LEU A 98 -3.97 13.67 -22.39
C LEU A 98 -4.09 14.61 -23.58
N THR A 99 -3.00 15.28 -23.97
CA THR A 99 -2.99 16.15 -25.16
C THR A 99 -2.91 15.29 -26.43
N GLU A 100 -3.89 15.45 -27.33
CA GLU A 100 -3.91 14.72 -28.60
C GLU A 100 -4.46 15.55 -29.78
N LEU A 101 -4.11 15.15 -31.00
CA LEU A 101 -4.79 15.58 -32.22
C LEU A 101 -5.90 14.61 -32.56
N GLU A 102 -7.15 15.09 -32.53
CA GLU A 102 -8.30 14.36 -33.04
C GLU A 102 -8.65 14.78 -34.47
N ARG A 103 -9.47 13.95 -35.13
CA ARG A 103 -10.00 14.20 -36.49
C ARG A 103 -8.89 14.51 -37.52
N PRO A 104 -7.85 13.66 -37.62
CA PRO A 104 -6.71 13.93 -38.49
C PRO A 104 -7.15 14.07 -39.95
N SER A 105 -6.58 15.05 -40.63
CA SER A 105 -6.83 15.39 -42.03
C SER A 105 -5.53 15.85 -42.71
N LYS A 106 -5.55 15.91 -44.04
CA LYS A 106 -4.40 16.34 -44.87
C LYS A 106 -3.07 15.61 -44.55
N LEU A 107 -3.14 14.36 -44.08
CA LEU A 107 -1.94 13.58 -43.72
C LEU A 107 -1.09 13.31 -44.97
N ARG A 108 0.20 13.66 -44.90
CA ARG A 108 1.18 13.46 -45.96
C ARG A 108 2.47 12.89 -45.39
N VAL A 109 2.99 11.83 -46.00
CA VAL A 109 4.37 11.39 -45.75
C VAL A 109 5.32 12.31 -46.52
N LEU A 110 6.25 12.94 -45.82
CA LEU A 110 7.24 13.86 -46.38
C LEU A 110 8.53 13.12 -46.73
N SER A 111 8.95 12.20 -45.87
CA SER A 111 10.11 11.31 -46.07
C SER A 111 10.00 10.10 -45.14
N SER A 112 10.83 9.08 -45.37
CA SER A 112 10.79 7.79 -44.66
C SER A 112 12.19 7.34 -44.25
N GLY A 113 12.27 6.45 -43.26
CA GLY A 113 13.53 5.85 -42.82
C GLY A 113 14.31 6.69 -41.81
N HIS A 114 13.63 7.58 -41.09
CA HIS A 114 14.22 8.34 -39.99
C HIS A 114 14.54 7.42 -38.82
N GLU A 115 15.71 7.61 -38.21
CA GLU A 115 16.10 6.88 -37.01
C GLU A 115 15.31 7.38 -35.80
N LEU A 116 14.93 6.46 -34.92
CA LEU A 116 14.27 6.79 -33.67
C LEU A 116 15.33 7.04 -32.60
N SER A 117 15.29 8.23 -31.99
CA SER A 117 16.20 8.61 -30.90
C SER A 117 15.40 8.81 -29.61
N PRO A 118 15.24 7.78 -28.76
CA PRO A 118 14.55 7.90 -27.49
C PRO A 118 15.32 8.78 -26.50
N VAL A 119 14.62 9.50 -25.64
CA VAL A 119 15.20 10.13 -24.46
C VAL A 119 15.60 9.05 -23.47
N VAL A 120 16.86 9.03 -23.03
CA VAL A 120 17.35 8.02 -22.08
C VAL A 120 17.11 8.48 -20.64
N LEU A 121 16.18 7.84 -19.96
CA LEU A 121 15.86 8.12 -18.56
C LEU A 121 17.01 7.66 -17.66
N GLY A 122 17.41 8.50 -16.71
CA GLY A 122 18.61 8.33 -15.87
C GLY A 122 19.86 9.02 -16.44
N ARG A 123 19.86 9.43 -17.71
CA ARG A 123 20.99 10.14 -18.34
C ARG A 123 20.60 11.49 -18.93
N ASP A 124 19.63 11.50 -19.83
CA ASP A 124 19.20 12.70 -20.54
C ASP A 124 18.14 13.46 -19.74
N ARG A 125 17.29 12.71 -19.02
CA ARG A 125 16.29 13.22 -18.06
C ARG A 125 16.26 12.27 -16.85
N ILE A 126 16.29 12.79 -15.64
CA ILE A 126 16.30 11.98 -14.41
C ILE A 126 14.99 12.22 -13.66
N PRO A 127 14.14 11.19 -13.45
CA PRO A 127 12.95 11.34 -12.61
C PRO A 127 13.34 11.83 -11.21
N PRO A 128 12.69 12.87 -10.66
CA PRO A 128 13.06 13.42 -9.37
C PRO A 128 12.56 12.53 -8.23
N ILE A 129 13.33 12.46 -7.14
CA ILE A 129 12.82 12.07 -5.83
C ILE A 129 12.17 13.32 -5.23
N ALA A 130 10.86 13.45 -5.33
CA ALA A 130 10.17 14.68 -4.97
C ALA A 130 8.69 14.44 -4.64
N PRO A 131 7.99 15.44 -4.08
CA PRO A 131 6.53 15.41 -4.03
C PRO A 131 5.93 15.22 -5.43
N LEU A 132 4.71 14.68 -5.49
CA LEU A 132 4.04 14.45 -6.77
C LEU A 132 3.68 15.77 -7.47
N SER A 133 3.25 16.78 -6.71
CA SER A 133 2.87 18.10 -7.23
C SER A 133 3.05 19.23 -6.21
N THR A 134 2.95 20.47 -6.69
CA THR A 134 2.93 21.67 -5.83
C THR A 134 1.73 21.77 -4.89
N PHE A 135 0.66 20.99 -5.13
CA PHE A 135 -0.58 21.05 -4.36
C PHE A 135 -0.71 19.92 -3.33
N ASP A 136 0.26 19.02 -3.25
CA ASP A 136 0.39 18.02 -2.18
C ASP A 136 0.91 18.69 -0.90
N THR A 137 0.09 19.60 -0.40
CA THR A 137 0.38 20.47 0.75
C THR A 137 -0.11 19.86 2.05
N GLY A 138 0.49 20.29 3.16
CA GLY A 138 0.24 19.75 4.50
C GLY A 138 1.45 19.00 5.04
N ASP A 139 1.36 18.63 6.32
CA ASP A 139 2.45 17.97 7.03
C ASP A 139 2.71 16.57 6.45
N ASP A 140 1.67 15.87 5.99
CA ASP A 140 1.76 14.51 5.44
C ASP A 140 1.86 14.49 3.90
N GLY A 141 2.18 15.63 3.28
CA GLY A 141 2.35 15.74 1.82
C GLY A 141 1.16 15.18 1.03
N TRP A 142 1.43 14.21 0.15
CA TRP A 142 0.43 13.54 -0.70
C TRP A 142 -0.57 12.66 0.06
N LEU A 143 -0.33 12.40 1.36
CA LEU A 143 -1.25 11.69 2.25
C LEU A 143 -2.09 12.64 3.11
N SER A 144 -1.88 13.96 3.00
CA SER A 144 -2.54 14.93 3.88
C SER A 144 -4.06 14.92 3.76
N ILE A 145 -4.71 15.12 4.91
CA ILE A 145 -6.16 15.29 5.05
C ILE A 145 -6.43 16.71 5.58
N PRO A 146 -7.39 17.48 5.01
CA PRO A 146 -8.31 17.10 3.94
C PRO A 146 -7.61 16.89 2.59
N ASN A 147 -7.96 15.79 1.92
CA ASN A 147 -7.54 15.50 0.55
C ASN A 147 -8.50 16.15 -0.47
N ASN A 148 -8.14 16.12 -1.76
CA ASN A 148 -8.90 16.76 -2.84
C ASN A 148 -9.23 18.24 -2.57
N ALA A 149 -8.25 18.96 -2.03
CA ALA A 149 -8.36 20.37 -1.70
C ALA A 149 -8.10 21.29 -2.92
N SER A 150 -7.38 20.77 -3.92
CA SER A 150 -7.07 21.43 -5.18
C SER A 150 -7.17 20.43 -6.35
N LEU A 151 -7.23 20.95 -7.58
CA LEU A 151 -7.16 20.17 -8.82
C LEU A 151 -6.01 20.71 -9.67
N LEU A 152 -5.12 19.84 -10.16
CA LEU A 152 -3.95 20.21 -10.97
C LEU A 152 -4.36 21.02 -12.19
N GLU A 153 -5.35 20.54 -12.91
CA GLU A 153 -5.75 21.12 -14.18
C GLU A 153 -6.65 22.34 -14.06
N ALA A 154 -7.39 22.46 -12.97
CA ALA A 154 -8.13 23.71 -12.71
C ALA A 154 -7.16 24.85 -12.42
N ALA A 155 -6.04 24.55 -11.75
CA ALA A 155 -4.96 25.51 -11.54
C ALA A 155 -4.14 25.74 -12.82
N ASN A 156 -3.93 24.68 -13.62
CA ASN A 156 -3.13 24.64 -14.84
C ASN A 156 -1.79 25.41 -14.70
N ALA A 157 -1.10 25.16 -13.59
CA ALA A 157 0.15 25.84 -13.28
C ALA A 157 1.24 25.43 -14.29
N THR A 158 2.19 26.33 -14.53
CA THR A 158 3.39 26.01 -15.31
C THR A 158 4.18 24.90 -14.61
N LEU A 159 4.57 23.89 -15.37
CA LEU A 159 5.29 22.72 -14.87
C LEU A 159 6.63 23.12 -14.23
N GLN A 160 7.01 22.39 -13.18
CA GLN A 160 8.32 22.40 -12.55
C GLN A 160 8.88 20.96 -12.47
N PRO A 161 9.33 20.39 -13.60
CA PRO A 161 9.80 18.99 -13.72
C PRO A 161 10.92 18.59 -12.76
N ASP A 162 11.76 19.55 -12.34
CA ASP A 162 12.86 19.27 -11.41
C ASP A 162 12.41 19.23 -9.94
N LYS A 163 11.15 19.62 -9.66
CA LYS A 163 10.61 19.73 -8.30
C LYS A 163 9.43 18.82 -8.02
N TYR A 164 8.72 18.37 -9.07
CA TYR A 164 7.50 17.59 -8.89
C TYR A 164 7.46 16.42 -9.87
N GLY A 165 7.13 15.25 -9.34
CA GLY A 165 7.10 14.00 -10.10
C GLY A 165 6.13 14.01 -11.28
N LEU A 166 4.93 14.55 -11.08
CA LEU A 166 3.93 14.56 -12.14
C LEU A 166 4.25 15.59 -13.20
N ASP A 167 4.79 16.74 -12.82
CA ASP A 167 5.30 17.73 -13.76
C ASP A 167 6.43 17.14 -14.62
N PHE A 168 7.28 16.28 -14.03
CA PHE A 168 8.30 15.56 -14.78
C PHE A 168 7.69 14.65 -15.84
N TRP A 169 6.76 13.77 -15.47
CA TRP A 169 6.15 12.83 -16.42
C TRP A 169 5.28 13.52 -17.47
N GLU A 170 4.59 14.61 -17.10
CA GLU A 170 3.83 15.46 -18.03
C GLU A 170 4.74 16.09 -19.07
N SER A 171 5.92 16.60 -18.67
CA SER A 171 6.88 17.20 -19.60
C SER A 171 7.45 16.24 -20.64
N LEU A 172 7.19 14.93 -20.49
CA LEU A 172 7.58 13.88 -21.42
C LEU A 172 6.38 13.29 -22.18
N GLU A 173 5.17 13.81 -22.00
CA GLU A 173 3.95 13.24 -22.59
C GLU A 173 4.10 13.04 -24.10
N GLY A 174 3.85 11.82 -24.57
CA GLY A 174 3.95 11.43 -25.98
C GLY A 174 5.36 11.22 -26.52
N GLN A 175 6.41 11.49 -25.74
CA GLN A 175 7.79 11.25 -26.18
C GLN A 175 8.14 9.76 -26.19
N LEU A 176 9.05 9.40 -27.08
CA LEU A 176 9.72 8.10 -27.06
C LEU A 176 10.86 8.15 -26.04
N VAL A 177 10.84 7.25 -25.06
CA VAL A 177 11.83 7.15 -23.99
C VAL A 177 12.43 5.76 -23.93
N THR A 178 13.58 5.63 -23.26
CA THR A 178 14.11 4.34 -22.84
C THR A 178 14.54 4.32 -21.39
N ILE A 179 14.28 3.20 -20.72
CA ILE A 179 14.84 2.85 -19.42
C ILE A 179 15.84 1.74 -19.65
N GLU A 180 17.10 1.99 -19.31
CA GLU A 180 18.15 0.97 -19.33
C GLU A 180 18.09 0.17 -18.03
N HIS A 181 18.10 -1.16 -18.14
CA HIS A 181 18.16 -2.10 -17.01
C HIS A 181 17.15 -1.86 -15.86
N PRO A 182 15.84 -1.76 -16.12
CA PRO A 182 14.87 -1.50 -15.05
C PRO A 182 14.74 -2.67 -14.05
N THR A 183 14.47 -2.32 -12.80
CA THR A 183 14.11 -3.24 -11.72
C THR A 183 12.61 -3.18 -11.47
N ALA A 184 11.96 -4.33 -11.43
CA ALA A 184 10.52 -4.45 -11.17
C ALA A 184 10.19 -4.30 -9.67
N LEU A 185 9.08 -3.63 -9.37
CA LEU A 185 8.66 -3.31 -8.00
C LEU A 185 7.67 -4.32 -7.42
N GLY A 186 7.14 -5.24 -8.23
CA GLY A 186 6.17 -6.23 -7.78
C GLY A 186 5.53 -7.04 -8.89
N PHE A 187 4.42 -7.69 -8.56
CA PHE A 187 3.64 -8.48 -9.49
C PHE A 187 2.89 -7.60 -10.50
N PRO A 188 2.64 -8.08 -11.72
CA PRO A 188 1.81 -7.37 -12.66
C PRO A 188 0.35 -7.33 -12.20
N ASP A 189 -0.36 -6.26 -12.60
CA ASP A 189 -1.80 -6.13 -12.44
C ASP A 189 -2.58 -7.14 -13.31
N MET A 190 -3.91 -7.13 -13.20
CA MET A 190 -4.78 -8.01 -13.99
C MET A 190 -4.73 -7.77 -15.51
N PHE A 191 -4.17 -6.64 -15.96
CA PHE A 191 -3.99 -6.25 -17.36
C PHE A 191 -2.59 -6.58 -17.88
N GLY A 192 -1.67 -7.02 -17.02
CA GLY A 192 -0.27 -7.31 -17.34
C GLY A 192 0.66 -6.11 -17.28
N SER A 193 0.21 -4.99 -16.69
CA SER A 193 1.03 -3.81 -16.41
C SER A 193 1.80 -4.02 -15.12
N PHE A 194 3.01 -3.45 -15.00
CA PHE A 194 3.84 -3.62 -13.81
C PHE A 194 4.71 -2.37 -13.57
N TRP A 195 5.03 -2.08 -12.32
CA TRP A 195 5.83 -0.92 -11.93
C TRP A 195 7.33 -1.24 -11.97
N VAL A 196 8.13 -0.25 -12.37
CA VAL A 196 9.59 -0.32 -12.35
C VAL A 196 10.21 0.97 -11.83
N HIS A 197 11.46 0.88 -11.37
CA HIS A 197 12.41 1.98 -11.37
C HIS A 197 13.59 1.64 -12.30
N GLY A 198 14.30 2.64 -12.81
CA GLY A 198 15.52 2.44 -13.59
C GLY A 198 16.80 2.65 -12.78
N ASP A 199 17.94 2.72 -13.47
CA ASP A 199 19.25 3.01 -12.88
C ASP A 199 19.43 4.51 -12.62
N TRP A 200 18.67 5.03 -11.65
CA TRP A 200 18.75 6.39 -11.12
C TRP A 200 18.50 6.38 -9.60
N PRO A 201 18.79 7.48 -8.89
CA PRO A 201 18.50 7.58 -7.46
C PRO A 201 17.00 7.34 -7.18
N VAL A 202 16.72 6.50 -6.20
CA VAL A 202 15.36 6.22 -5.72
C VAL A 202 15.28 6.36 -4.20
N SER A 203 14.09 6.68 -3.70
CA SER A 203 13.78 6.78 -2.28
C SER A 203 13.18 5.48 -1.74
N GLY A 204 13.33 5.21 -0.45
CA GLY A 204 12.69 4.07 0.21
C GLY A 204 13.16 2.69 -0.27
N LYS A 205 14.28 2.57 -0.99
CA LYS A 205 14.71 1.27 -1.54
C LYS A 205 15.00 0.25 -0.44
N ASN A 206 14.25 -0.85 -0.46
CA ASN A 206 14.43 -1.97 0.46
C ASN A 206 15.38 -3.03 -0.10
N GLN A 207 15.77 -4.00 0.73
CA GLN A 207 16.73 -5.05 0.39
C GLN A 207 16.26 -5.96 -0.77
N ARG A 208 14.95 -6.01 -1.03
CA ARG A 208 14.32 -6.86 -2.06
C ARG A 208 14.10 -6.14 -3.38
N GLY A 209 14.52 -4.88 -3.47
CA GLY A 209 14.42 -4.06 -4.68
C GLY A 209 13.07 -3.36 -4.86
N GLY A 210 12.21 -3.38 -3.85
CA GLY A 210 11.00 -2.55 -3.78
C GLY A 210 11.29 -1.16 -3.22
N LEU A 211 10.27 -0.29 -3.22
CA LEU A 211 10.32 1.04 -2.63
C LEU A 211 9.31 1.13 -1.50
N SER A 212 9.75 1.42 -0.28
CA SER A 212 8.93 1.51 0.92
C SER A 212 8.51 2.92 1.23
N ILE A 213 7.24 3.09 1.57
CA ILE A 213 6.74 4.37 2.06
C ILE A 213 7.42 4.65 3.41
N ILE A 214 8.34 5.60 3.40
CA ILE A 214 9.06 6.12 4.57
C ILE A 214 8.87 7.64 4.64
N LEU A 215 9.27 8.24 5.76
CA LEU A 215 9.47 9.68 5.82
C LEU A 215 10.80 10.03 5.12
N GLY A 216 10.77 10.98 4.20
CA GLY A 216 11.96 11.54 3.56
C GLY A 216 12.64 12.60 4.43
N ASP A 217 13.71 13.20 3.90
CA ASP A 217 14.51 14.22 4.60
C ASP A 217 13.72 15.48 5.01
N ASP A 218 12.58 15.73 4.36
CA ASP A 218 11.66 16.83 4.67
C ASP A 218 10.56 16.44 5.68
N GLU A 219 10.68 15.27 6.33
CA GLU A 219 9.73 14.69 7.27
C GLU A 219 8.33 14.44 6.67
N LYS A 220 8.28 14.26 5.34
CA LYS A 220 7.06 13.92 4.60
C LYS A 220 7.14 12.53 4.01
N PRO A 221 5.99 11.86 3.81
CA PRO A 221 5.96 10.54 3.20
C PRO A 221 6.42 10.60 1.74
N VAL A 222 7.38 9.74 1.37
CA VAL A 222 7.81 9.62 -0.02
C VAL A 222 6.67 9.06 -0.89
N ALA A 223 6.56 9.56 -2.12
CA ALA A 223 5.51 9.16 -3.07
C ALA A 223 6.02 8.26 -4.20
N HIS A 224 7.34 8.01 -4.23
CA HIS A 224 8.04 7.30 -5.30
C HIS A 224 7.75 7.87 -6.70
N SER A 225 7.83 9.19 -6.85
CA SER A 225 7.68 9.90 -8.14
C SER A 225 8.63 9.40 -9.23
N GLU A 226 9.73 8.81 -8.82
CA GLU A 226 10.78 8.24 -9.63
C GLU A 226 10.47 6.83 -10.20
N ALA A 227 9.34 6.23 -9.81
CA ALA A 227 8.83 4.98 -10.36
C ALA A 227 7.85 5.23 -11.51
N ILE A 228 7.71 4.25 -12.41
CA ILE A 228 6.82 4.37 -13.57
C ILE A 228 6.13 3.06 -13.91
N LEU A 229 4.86 3.16 -14.31
CA LEU A 229 4.07 2.03 -14.75
C LEU A 229 4.46 1.63 -16.17
N ILE A 230 4.74 0.36 -16.38
CA ILE A 230 4.95 -0.24 -17.69
C ILE A 230 3.62 -0.81 -18.17
N GLY A 231 3.06 -0.18 -19.19
CA GLY A 231 1.79 -0.58 -19.79
C GLY A 231 1.93 -1.75 -20.76
N LYS A 232 0.84 -2.02 -21.49
CA LYS A 232 0.80 -3.10 -22.49
C LYS A 232 1.69 -2.79 -23.70
N PRO A 233 2.52 -3.74 -24.17
CA PRO A 233 3.32 -3.59 -25.38
C PRO A 233 2.47 -3.30 -26.64
N MET A 234 2.92 -2.34 -27.45
CA MET A 234 2.21 -1.87 -28.64
C MET A 234 2.18 -2.91 -29.76
N ASP A 235 3.23 -3.72 -29.90
CA ASP A 235 3.30 -4.86 -30.82
C ASP A 235 2.47 -6.08 -30.37
N ARG A 236 1.82 -6.00 -29.20
CA ARG A 236 1.02 -7.06 -28.56
C ARG A 236 1.82 -8.28 -28.14
N SER A 237 3.14 -8.19 -28.08
CA SER A 237 3.95 -9.15 -27.35
C SER A 237 3.51 -9.22 -25.88
N ARG A 238 3.84 -10.34 -25.23
CA ARG A 238 3.36 -10.64 -23.88
C ARG A 238 4.34 -10.09 -22.85
N SER A 239 3.87 -9.20 -21.97
CA SER A 239 4.65 -8.73 -20.82
C SER A 239 5.17 -9.90 -19.96
N PRO A 240 6.37 -9.77 -19.38
CA PRO A 240 6.88 -10.75 -18.42
C PRO A 240 6.00 -10.80 -17.17
N ARG A 241 6.07 -11.92 -16.44
CA ARG A 241 5.50 -12.02 -15.09
C ARG A 241 6.59 -11.59 -14.12
N THR A 242 6.53 -10.34 -13.67
CA THR A 242 7.52 -9.77 -12.77
C THR A 242 7.25 -10.14 -11.31
N THR A 243 8.30 -10.13 -10.52
CA THR A 243 8.30 -10.08 -9.05
C THR A 243 9.23 -8.94 -8.61
N MET A 244 9.13 -8.54 -7.34
CA MET A 244 9.95 -7.47 -6.79
C MET A 244 11.44 -7.80 -6.90
N GLY A 245 12.24 -6.86 -7.38
CA GLY A 245 13.69 -7.02 -7.52
C GLY A 245 14.16 -7.70 -8.81
N MET A 246 13.24 -8.17 -9.67
CA MET A 246 13.63 -8.71 -10.98
C MET A 246 14.23 -7.61 -11.87
N ASN A 247 15.36 -7.89 -12.51
CA ASN A 247 15.92 -7.00 -13.53
C ASN A 247 15.45 -7.40 -14.91
N LEU A 248 15.14 -6.41 -15.74
CA LEU A 248 14.61 -6.57 -17.08
C LEU A 248 15.59 -6.03 -18.13
N SER A 249 15.39 -6.44 -19.39
CA SER A 249 16.04 -5.79 -20.53
C SER A 249 15.56 -4.35 -20.66
N SER A 250 16.32 -3.50 -21.36
CA SER A 250 15.91 -2.13 -21.62
C SER A 250 14.50 -2.05 -22.22
N ILE A 251 13.72 -1.09 -21.72
CA ILE A 251 12.37 -0.82 -22.20
C ILE A 251 12.45 0.42 -23.08
N ILE A 252 11.96 0.33 -24.31
CA ILE A 252 11.77 1.48 -25.20
C ILE A 252 10.26 1.62 -25.41
N GLY A 253 9.72 2.81 -25.21
CA GLY A 253 8.27 3.02 -25.29
C GLY A 253 7.87 4.49 -25.26
N VAL A 254 6.58 4.72 -25.42
CA VAL A 254 6.01 6.08 -25.41
C VAL A 254 5.44 6.40 -24.04
N VAL A 255 5.77 7.57 -23.49
CA VAL A 255 5.14 8.07 -22.26
C VAL A 255 3.72 8.52 -22.57
N ALA A 256 2.74 8.06 -21.79
CA ALA A 256 1.35 8.43 -21.95
C ALA A 256 0.63 8.42 -20.60
N TYR A 257 -0.31 9.33 -20.39
CA TYR A 257 -1.25 9.23 -19.29
C TYR A 257 -2.43 8.33 -19.67
N GLN A 258 -2.67 7.26 -18.90
CA GLN A 258 -3.82 6.39 -19.12
C GLN A 258 -4.22 5.63 -17.84
N PHE A 259 -5.52 5.36 -17.69
CA PHE A 259 -6.07 4.56 -16.59
C PHE A 259 -5.64 5.05 -15.20
N GLY A 260 -5.48 6.36 -15.04
CA GLY A 260 -5.09 6.98 -13.77
C GLY A 260 -3.59 7.18 -13.57
N TYR A 261 -2.70 6.76 -14.47
CA TYR A 261 -1.25 6.87 -14.26
C TYR A 261 -0.51 7.27 -15.53
N TYR A 262 0.54 8.07 -15.38
CA TYR A 262 1.63 8.08 -16.35
C TYR A 262 2.20 6.67 -16.50
N SER A 263 2.35 6.25 -17.75
CA SER A 263 2.83 4.93 -18.13
C SER A 263 3.82 5.05 -19.29
N ILE A 264 4.77 4.13 -19.37
CA ILE A 264 5.49 3.87 -20.62
C ILE A 264 4.79 2.73 -21.32
N LEU A 265 4.35 2.96 -22.56
CA LEU A 265 3.79 1.97 -23.47
C LEU A 265 4.94 1.35 -24.27
N PRO A 266 5.41 0.13 -23.94
CA PRO A 266 6.57 -0.44 -24.60
C PRO A 266 6.29 -0.68 -26.08
N LEU A 267 7.28 -0.46 -26.95
CA LEU A 267 7.16 -0.87 -28.35
C LEU A 267 7.04 -2.39 -28.46
N THR A 268 7.85 -3.10 -27.65
CA THR A 268 7.90 -4.55 -27.48
C THR A 268 8.06 -4.87 -25.99
N ALA A 269 7.56 -6.03 -25.56
CA ALA A 269 7.71 -6.53 -24.20
C ALA A 269 9.19 -6.69 -23.83
N PRO A 270 9.62 -6.23 -22.64
CA PRO A 270 10.95 -6.56 -22.16
C PRO A 270 11.06 -8.05 -21.79
N THR A 271 12.30 -8.54 -21.73
CA THR A 271 12.62 -9.87 -21.23
C THR A 271 13.21 -9.81 -19.83
N ILE A 272 13.04 -10.87 -19.04
CA ILE A 272 13.69 -11.00 -17.73
C ILE A 272 15.18 -11.27 -17.94
N VAL A 273 16.03 -10.46 -17.28
CA VAL A 273 17.50 -10.59 -17.30
C VAL A 273 17.98 -11.37 -16.09
N SER A 274 17.47 -11.05 -14.90
CA SER A 274 17.78 -11.77 -13.68
C SER A 274 16.60 -11.77 -12.72
N VAL A 275 16.55 -12.81 -11.87
CA VAL A 275 15.61 -12.94 -10.76
C VAL A 275 16.44 -12.87 -9.47
N PRO A 276 16.00 -12.14 -8.43
CA PRO A 276 16.66 -12.17 -7.13
C PRO A 276 16.61 -13.58 -6.52
N ASP A 277 17.47 -13.84 -5.53
CA ASP A 277 17.41 -15.09 -4.76
C ASP A 277 16.24 -15.02 -3.79
N GLU A 278 15.23 -15.88 -3.94
CA GLU A 278 13.92 -15.74 -3.27
C GLU A 278 13.81 -16.53 -1.96
N GLU A 279 14.93 -16.98 -1.37
CA GLU A 279 14.88 -17.76 -0.12
C GLU A 279 14.53 -16.89 1.09
N VAL A 280 13.23 -16.73 1.34
CA VAL A 280 12.71 -16.11 2.55
C VAL A 280 13.09 -16.95 3.76
N GLN A 281 13.75 -16.32 4.73
CA GLN A 281 14.13 -16.99 5.98
C GLN A 281 12.97 -16.94 6.99
N PRO A 282 12.80 -17.98 7.82
CA PRO A 282 11.98 -17.89 9.02
C PRO A 282 12.44 -16.75 9.93
N ALA A 283 11.50 -16.20 10.70
CA ALA A 283 11.83 -15.18 11.68
C ALA A 283 12.85 -15.71 12.70
N PRO A 284 13.83 -14.89 13.13
CA PRO A 284 14.76 -15.25 14.20
C PRO A 284 14.11 -15.17 15.60
N ILE A 285 12.78 -15.07 15.66
CA ILE A 285 11.98 -14.96 16.88
C ILE A 285 11.24 -16.27 17.11
N SER A 286 11.37 -16.82 18.31
CA SER A 286 10.65 -18.02 18.74
C SER A 286 10.01 -17.83 20.10
N SER A 287 8.97 -18.61 20.37
CA SER A 287 8.36 -18.71 21.69
C SER A 287 9.40 -19.04 22.77
N SER A 288 9.25 -18.45 23.95
CA SER A 288 10.20 -18.54 25.08
C SER A 288 9.60 -19.29 26.25
N GLU A 289 10.39 -20.05 27.00
CA GLU A 289 9.93 -20.70 28.23
C GLU A 289 9.83 -19.72 29.42
N ASP A 290 10.36 -18.50 29.29
CA ASP A 290 10.14 -17.44 30.27
C ASP A 290 8.65 -17.02 30.23
N PRO A 291 7.87 -17.20 31.31
CA PRO A 291 6.45 -16.84 31.33
C PRO A 291 6.21 -15.32 31.30
N CYS A 292 7.28 -14.52 31.34
CA CYS A 292 7.26 -13.08 31.14
C CYS A 292 7.47 -12.66 29.68
N GLU A 293 7.84 -13.58 28.79
CA GLU A 293 8.03 -13.33 27.37
C GLU A 293 6.91 -14.00 26.58
N LEU A 294 6.32 -13.26 25.63
CA LEU A 294 5.28 -13.78 24.75
C LEU A 294 5.62 -13.41 23.31
N THR A 295 5.37 -14.34 22.39
CA THR A 295 5.36 -14.05 20.95
C THR A 295 3.95 -13.79 20.44
N LEU A 296 3.81 -12.76 19.61
CA LEU A 296 2.58 -12.26 19.03
C LEU A 296 2.68 -12.37 17.50
N GLY A 297 1.82 -13.12 16.85
CA GLY A 297 1.69 -13.13 15.40
C GLY A 297 0.62 -12.14 14.93
N ASP A 298 0.81 -11.48 13.80
CA ASP A 298 -0.25 -10.73 13.10
C ASP A 298 -0.32 -11.20 11.65
N TYR A 299 -1.52 -11.58 11.19
CA TYR A 299 -1.68 -12.12 9.85
C TYR A 299 -3.09 -11.98 9.28
N ASN A 300 -3.22 -11.11 8.27
CA ASN A 300 -4.36 -11.10 7.35
C ASN A 300 -4.26 -12.31 6.39
N VAL A 301 -5.27 -13.20 6.40
CA VAL A 301 -5.25 -14.48 5.67
C VAL A 301 -6.15 -14.51 4.41
N GLU A 302 -6.48 -13.35 3.85
CA GLU A 302 -7.15 -13.17 2.55
C GLU A 302 -8.46 -13.98 2.38
N ASN A 303 -9.57 -13.46 2.93
CA ASN A 303 -10.93 -14.01 2.80
C ASN A 303 -11.03 -15.52 3.07
N MET A 304 -10.36 -16.02 4.12
CA MET A 304 -10.24 -17.46 4.38
C MET A 304 -11.58 -18.11 4.71
N THR A 305 -11.91 -19.20 4.02
CA THR A 305 -13.11 -20.04 4.24
C THR A 305 -12.69 -21.45 4.65
N PRO A 306 -13.58 -22.34 5.11
CA PRO A 306 -13.20 -23.71 5.49
C PRO A 306 -12.64 -24.57 4.35
N ARG A 307 -12.77 -24.12 3.10
CA ARG A 307 -12.33 -24.83 1.88
C ARG A 307 -11.22 -24.09 1.13
N SER A 308 -10.68 -23.03 1.72
CA SER A 308 -9.63 -22.23 1.11
C SER A 308 -8.38 -23.08 0.85
N ARG A 309 -7.93 -23.12 -0.41
CA ARG A 309 -6.76 -23.91 -0.85
C ARG A 309 -5.45 -23.46 -0.22
N HIS A 310 -5.39 -22.22 0.29
CA HIS A 310 -4.22 -21.63 0.92
C HIS A 310 -4.08 -21.93 2.41
N ILE A 311 -5.07 -22.58 3.06
CA ILE A 311 -4.97 -22.96 4.48
C ILE A 311 -3.66 -23.69 4.82
N PRO A 312 -3.21 -24.70 4.04
CA PRO A 312 -1.96 -25.39 4.35
C PRO A 312 -0.72 -24.47 4.29
N LYS A 313 -0.71 -23.49 3.38
CA LYS A 313 0.40 -22.54 3.27
C LYS A 313 0.40 -21.52 4.41
N VAL A 314 -0.76 -20.97 4.76
CA VAL A 314 -0.89 -20.10 5.94
C VAL A 314 -0.46 -20.85 7.20
N ALA A 315 -0.87 -22.11 7.34
CA ALA A 315 -0.46 -22.95 8.46
C ALA A 315 1.05 -23.20 8.51
N ASP A 316 1.69 -23.40 7.35
CA ASP A 316 3.14 -23.52 7.22
C ASP A 316 3.86 -22.22 7.60
N HIS A 317 3.36 -21.06 7.14
CA HIS A 317 3.89 -19.76 7.53
C HIS A 317 3.84 -19.58 9.05
N ILE A 318 2.69 -19.87 9.69
CA ILE A 318 2.55 -19.77 11.15
C ILE A 318 3.46 -20.76 11.88
N ALA A 319 3.54 -22.00 11.40
CA ALA A 319 4.28 -23.06 12.08
C ALA A 319 5.79 -22.88 11.95
N ASN A 320 6.27 -22.66 10.73
CA ASN A 320 7.68 -22.82 10.36
C ASN A 320 8.38 -21.49 10.04
N TYR A 321 7.65 -20.45 9.66
CA TYR A 321 8.24 -19.12 9.43
C TYR A 321 8.07 -18.19 10.63
N LEU A 322 6.92 -18.20 11.30
CA LEU A 322 6.69 -17.43 12.53
C LEU A 322 7.06 -18.19 13.81
N ASN A 323 7.50 -19.45 13.69
CA ASN A 323 7.87 -20.32 14.81
C ASN A 323 6.77 -20.48 15.88
N THR A 324 5.52 -20.65 15.44
CA THR A 324 4.35 -20.88 16.32
C THR A 324 4.18 -19.84 17.45
N PRO A 325 3.77 -18.60 17.13
CA PRO A 325 3.56 -17.55 18.12
C PRO A 325 2.60 -17.92 19.25
N ASP A 326 2.80 -17.40 20.46
CA ASP A 326 1.96 -17.74 21.61
C ASP A 326 0.50 -17.27 21.44
N ILE A 327 0.30 -16.12 20.80
CA ILE A 327 -1.01 -15.58 20.39
C ILE A 327 -0.90 -15.01 18.99
N ILE A 328 -1.96 -15.12 18.19
CA ILE A 328 -2.02 -14.63 16.82
C ILE A 328 -3.28 -13.79 16.64
N PHE A 329 -3.09 -12.58 16.13
CA PHE A 329 -4.11 -11.68 15.63
C PHE A 329 -4.37 -12.07 14.16
N VAL A 330 -5.57 -12.56 13.86
CA VAL A 330 -5.90 -13.03 12.51
C VAL A 330 -7.08 -12.24 11.96
N GLN A 331 -6.92 -11.68 10.78
CA GLN A 331 -7.95 -10.92 10.07
C GLN A 331 -8.47 -11.73 8.86
N GLU A 332 -9.48 -11.21 8.15
CA GLU A 332 -9.97 -11.82 6.91
C GLU A 332 -10.53 -13.26 7.05
N ILE A 333 -10.98 -13.65 8.25
CA ILE A 333 -11.68 -14.92 8.46
C ILE A 333 -13.10 -14.79 7.93
N SER A 334 -13.51 -15.69 7.02
CA SER A 334 -14.89 -15.88 6.52
C SER A 334 -15.70 -16.86 7.38
N ASP A 335 -17.03 -16.82 7.26
CA ASP A 335 -17.92 -17.72 8.00
C ASP A 335 -17.83 -19.14 7.46
N ASP A 336 -18.60 -20.04 8.07
CA ASP A 336 -18.63 -21.46 7.78
C ASP A 336 -19.17 -21.80 6.38
N SER A 337 -19.88 -20.87 5.72
CA SER A 337 -20.45 -21.04 4.38
C SER A 337 -19.59 -20.35 3.30
N GLY A 338 -18.65 -19.50 3.69
CA GLY A 338 -17.65 -18.89 2.84
C GLY A 338 -18.24 -17.74 2.03
N SER A 339 -18.51 -17.93 0.75
CA SER A 339 -19.09 -16.88 -0.11
C SER A 339 -20.61 -16.99 -0.29
N ALA A 340 -21.26 -17.94 0.37
CA ALA A 340 -22.70 -18.10 0.29
C ALA A 340 -23.39 -17.10 1.23
N ASN A 341 -24.31 -16.29 0.72
CA ASN A 341 -25.10 -15.38 1.55
C ASN A 341 -26.35 -16.11 2.09
N ASP A 342 -26.16 -16.99 3.07
CA ASP A 342 -27.19 -17.91 3.60
C ASP A 342 -27.57 -17.64 5.07
N GLY A 343 -27.06 -16.56 5.66
CA GLY A 343 -27.34 -16.14 7.03
C GLY A 343 -26.47 -16.79 8.10
N VAL A 344 -25.53 -17.66 7.72
CA VAL A 344 -24.55 -18.25 8.64
C VAL A 344 -23.53 -17.18 9.04
N VAL A 345 -23.31 -16.99 10.34
CA VAL A 345 -22.31 -16.03 10.87
C VAL A 345 -21.18 -16.67 11.66
N SER A 346 -21.33 -17.95 12.03
CA SER A 346 -20.30 -18.76 12.69
C SER A 346 -19.08 -18.93 11.77
N ALA A 347 -17.88 -18.83 12.33
CA ALA A 347 -16.61 -19.14 11.64
C ALA A 347 -15.88 -20.35 12.26
N ASN A 348 -16.58 -21.17 13.06
CA ASN A 348 -15.98 -22.28 13.79
C ASN A 348 -15.36 -23.34 12.88
N LYS A 349 -15.96 -23.63 11.71
CA LYS A 349 -15.39 -24.57 10.73
C LYS A 349 -14.15 -23.98 10.07
N THR A 350 -14.16 -22.68 9.76
CA THR A 350 -13.01 -21.98 9.16
C THR A 350 -11.82 -22.03 10.12
N LEU A 351 -12.01 -21.58 11.36
CA LEU A 351 -10.95 -21.55 12.37
C LEU A 351 -10.51 -22.96 12.79
N SER A 352 -11.44 -23.91 12.89
CA SER A 352 -11.10 -25.33 13.14
C SER A 352 -10.23 -25.93 12.03
N ALA A 353 -10.47 -25.56 10.78
CA ALA A 353 -9.64 -26.02 9.66
C ALA A 353 -8.23 -25.43 9.76
N LEU A 354 -8.11 -24.15 10.08
CA LEU A 354 -6.82 -23.47 10.24
C LEU A 354 -6.00 -24.06 11.42
N VAL A 355 -6.56 -24.16 12.63
CA VAL A 355 -5.80 -24.70 13.78
C VAL A 355 -5.40 -26.16 13.60
N LYS A 356 -6.22 -26.96 12.90
CA LYS A 356 -5.84 -28.34 12.53
C LYS A 356 -4.67 -28.37 11.55
N ALA A 357 -4.67 -27.47 10.58
CA ALA A 357 -3.57 -27.35 9.63
C ALA A 357 -2.29 -26.88 10.31
N ILE A 358 -2.36 -25.91 11.23
CA ILE A 358 -1.22 -25.46 12.04
C ILE A 358 -0.68 -26.61 12.89
N ALA A 359 -1.55 -27.36 13.57
CA ALA A 359 -1.13 -28.52 14.35
C ALA A 359 -0.45 -29.59 13.49
N HIS A 360 -0.88 -29.77 12.24
CA HIS A 360 -0.21 -30.68 11.31
C HIS A 360 1.17 -30.16 10.87
N ALA A 361 1.25 -28.89 10.45
CA ALA A 361 2.49 -28.28 9.96
C ALA A 361 3.57 -28.15 11.04
N SER A 362 3.18 -27.85 12.27
CA SER A 362 4.08 -27.68 13.43
C SER A 362 4.49 -28.99 14.11
N GLY A 363 4.01 -30.14 13.64
CA GLY A 363 4.26 -31.42 14.30
C GLY A 363 3.49 -31.63 15.62
N GLY A 364 2.48 -30.80 15.91
CA GLY A 364 1.52 -31.06 16.99
C GLY A 364 1.19 -29.89 17.92
N VAL A 365 1.68 -28.66 17.65
CA VAL A 365 1.35 -27.48 18.46
C VAL A 365 -0.14 -27.19 18.35
N LYS A 366 -0.80 -27.05 19.50
CA LYS A 366 -2.25 -26.83 19.59
C LYS A 366 -2.55 -25.36 19.78
N TYR A 367 -3.48 -24.87 18.97
CA TYR A 367 -4.09 -23.57 19.16
C TYR A 367 -5.57 -23.73 19.49
N ASP A 368 -6.02 -22.97 20.48
CA ASP A 368 -7.43 -22.64 20.63
C ASP A 368 -7.72 -21.33 19.87
N PHE A 369 -9.01 -21.05 19.66
CA PHE A 369 -9.43 -19.84 18.95
C PHE A 369 -10.68 -19.21 19.57
N VAL A 370 -10.82 -17.90 19.39
CA VAL A 370 -11.99 -17.14 19.81
C VAL A 370 -12.27 -16.01 18.83
N ASN A 371 -13.56 -15.76 18.59
CA ASN A 371 -14.05 -14.62 17.81
C ASN A 371 -15.41 -14.19 18.37
N ILE A 372 -15.94 -13.08 17.86
CA ILE A 372 -17.33 -12.67 18.09
C ILE A 372 -18.04 -12.64 16.72
N PRO A 373 -18.98 -13.56 16.45
CA PRO A 373 -19.75 -13.56 15.21
C PRO A 373 -20.45 -12.22 14.99
N PRO A 374 -20.40 -11.64 13.78
CA PRO A 374 -21.11 -10.40 13.50
C PRO A 374 -22.62 -10.60 13.37
N VAL A 375 -23.36 -9.49 13.27
CA VAL A 375 -24.71 -9.54 12.70
C VAL A 375 -24.58 -9.78 11.20
N ASN A 376 -25.42 -10.66 10.65
CA ASN A 376 -25.36 -11.06 9.25
C ASN A 376 -25.32 -9.84 8.31
N ASN A 377 -24.29 -9.75 7.46
CA ASN A 377 -24.04 -8.69 6.48
C ASN A 377 -23.75 -7.28 7.04
N MET A 378 -23.44 -7.12 8.33
CA MET A 378 -23.28 -5.79 8.94
C MET A 378 -21.83 -5.33 9.17
N ASP A 379 -20.83 -6.19 8.96
CA ASP A 379 -19.41 -5.91 9.26
C ASP A 379 -18.55 -5.73 7.99
N GLY A 380 -19.18 -5.39 6.86
CA GLY A 380 -18.47 -5.12 5.60
C GLY A 380 -17.73 -6.31 5.00
N GLY A 381 -16.77 -6.01 4.13
CA GLY A 381 -15.99 -7.02 3.42
C GLY A 381 -16.75 -7.65 2.24
N LYS A 382 -16.43 -8.89 1.89
CA LYS A 382 -17.15 -9.61 0.83
C LYS A 382 -18.61 -9.87 1.25
N PRO A 383 -19.60 -9.45 0.44
CA PRO A 383 -21.01 -9.67 0.75
C PRO A 383 -21.34 -11.15 1.03
N GLY A 384 -22.07 -11.41 2.11
CA GLY A 384 -22.45 -12.76 2.55
C GLY A 384 -21.38 -13.52 3.34
N SER A 385 -20.11 -13.08 3.37
CA SER A 385 -19.02 -13.81 4.04
C SER A 385 -18.83 -13.46 5.50
N ASN A 386 -19.51 -12.41 5.98
CA ASN A 386 -19.52 -11.98 7.39
C ASN A 386 -18.12 -11.76 8.00
N ILE A 387 -17.15 -11.29 7.21
CA ILE A 387 -15.72 -11.27 7.54
C ILE A 387 -15.45 -10.66 8.91
N ARG A 388 -14.52 -11.25 9.68
CA ARG A 388 -14.19 -10.81 11.04
C ARG A 388 -12.72 -11.01 11.38
N VAL A 389 -12.34 -10.43 12.52
CA VAL A 389 -11.09 -10.73 13.21
C VAL A 389 -11.28 -11.89 14.21
N ALA A 390 -10.19 -12.60 14.51
CA ALA A 390 -10.14 -13.68 15.49
C ALA A 390 -8.80 -13.70 16.21
N TYR A 391 -8.76 -14.33 17.38
CA TYR A 391 -7.51 -14.72 18.02
C TYR A 391 -7.31 -16.23 17.89
N LEU A 392 -6.07 -16.63 17.63
CA LEU A 392 -5.58 -17.98 17.91
C LEU A 392 -4.60 -17.87 19.08
N TRP A 393 -4.60 -18.80 20.02
CA TRP A 393 -3.57 -18.81 21.06
C TRP A 393 -3.17 -20.23 21.48
N ARG A 394 -1.94 -20.35 21.99
CA ARG A 394 -1.41 -21.55 22.60
C ARG A 394 -1.89 -21.65 24.06
N PRO A 395 -2.79 -22.58 24.40
CA PRO A 395 -3.38 -22.66 25.74
C PRO A 395 -2.38 -23.06 26.85
N ASP A 396 -1.20 -23.57 26.49
CA ASP A 396 -0.07 -23.80 27.39
C ASP A 396 0.65 -22.51 27.81
N LYS A 397 0.50 -21.41 27.05
CA LYS A 397 1.24 -20.16 27.24
C LYS A 397 0.42 -19.03 27.83
N LEU A 398 -0.87 -19.00 27.51
CA LEU A 398 -1.81 -18.03 28.06
C LEU A 398 -3.25 -18.52 27.96
N SER A 399 -4.12 -17.88 28.73
CA SER A 399 -5.56 -18.13 28.72
C SER A 399 -6.34 -16.83 28.82
N LEU A 400 -7.56 -16.80 28.30
CA LEU A 400 -8.50 -15.73 28.64
C LEU A 400 -8.73 -15.72 30.14
N VAL A 401 -8.78 -14.53 30.74
CA VAL A 401 -9.19 -14.39 32.14
C VAL A 401 -10.60 -14.96 32.32
N SER A 402 -10.71 -15.99 33.15
CA SER A 402 -11.93 -16.75 33.41
C SER A 402 -12.96 -15.97 34.24
N GLY A 403 -14.22 -16.42 34.20
CA GLY A 403 -15.30 -15.85 35.03
C GLY A 403 -15.94 -14.58 34.44
N ILE A 404 -15.55 -14.19 33.24
CA ILE A 404 -16.10 -13.07 32.49
C ILE A 404 -16.91 -13.64 31.31
N PRO A 405 -18.15 -13.19 31.08
CA PRO A 405 -18.96 -13.66 29.94
C PRO A 405 -18.35 -13.23 28.60
N ILE A 406 -18.59 -14.01 27.54
CA ILE A 406 -18.21 -13.65 26.17
C ILE A 406 -19.24 -12.66 25.61
N GLY A 407 -18.78 -11.59 24.96
CA GLY A 407 -19.64 -10.60 24.32
C GLY A 407 -20.30 -11.10 23.04
N ASN A 408 -21.40 -10.48 22.64
CA ASN A 408 -22.04 -10.71 21.34
C ASN A 408 -21.78 -9.55 20.35
N ALA A 409 -22.36 -9.65 19.15
CA ALA A 409 -22.14 -8.70 18.05
C ALA A 409 -22.46 -7.23 18.37
N THR A 410 -23.37 -6.96 19.31
CA THR A 410 -23.93 -5.62 19.60
C THR A 410 -23.62 -5.12 21.01
N GLN A 411 -22.98 -5.93 21.86
CA GLN A 411 -22.59 -5.53 23.21
C GLN A 411 -21.21 -4.88 23.22
N ALA A 412 -21.13 -3.67 23.80
CA ALA A 412 -19.86 -3.00 24.05
C ALA A 412 -19.15 -3.60 25.27
N VAL A 413 -17.85 -3.83 25.14
CA VAL A 413 -16.97 -4.14 26.27
C VAL A 413 -16.64 -2.89 27.06
N GLU A 414 -16.56 -3.02 28.38
CA GLU A 414 -16.16 -1.96 29.30
C GLU A 414 -14.93 -2.41 30.11
N VAL A 415 -14.05 -1.47 30.42
CA VAL A 415 -12.93 -1.68 31.34
C VAL A 415 -13.43 -1.42 32.76
N LEU A 416 -13.26 -2.41 33.64
CA LEU A 416 -13.74 -2.37 35.02
C LEU A 416 -12.57 -2.62 35.99
N THR A 417 -12.75 -2.21 37.24
CA THR A 417 -11.85 -2.55 38.35
C THR A 417 -12.52 -3.58 39.26
N VAL A 418 -11.81 -4.63 39.66
CA VAL A 418 -12.26 -5.55 40.73
C VAL A 418 -11.67 -5.16 42.08
N SER A 419 -12.06 -5.86 43.15
CA SER A 419 -11.45 -5.74 44.47
C SER A 419 -9.92 -5.92 44.39
N ALA A 420 -9.19 -5.09 45.13
CA ALA A 420 -7.73 -4.97 45.09
C ALA A 420 -7.12 -4.20 43.88
N GLY A 421 -7.93 -3.47 43.10
CA GLY A 421 -7.42 -2.53 42.08
C GLY A 421 -6.95 -3.19 40.78
N GLN A 422 -7.13 -4.50 40.64
CA GLN A 422 -6.85 -5.22 39.39
C GLN A 422 -7.90 -4.90 38.33
N LEU A 423 -7.45 -4.72 37.07
CA LEU A 423 -8.34 -4.46 35.94
C LEU A 423 -8.97 -5.74 35.40
N THR A 424 -10.20 -5.62 34.92
CA THR A 424 -10.96 -6.66 34.23
C THR A 424 -11.77 -6.05 33.08
N LEU A 425 -12.38 -6.91 32.27
CA LEU A 425 -13.35 -6.51 31.25
C LEU A 425 -14.76 -6.94 31.67
N SER A 426 -15.79 -6.21 31.23
CA SER A 426 -17.19 -6.63 31.37
C SER A 426 -17.55 -7.83 30.50
N LEU A 427 -16.84 -7.99 29.37
CA LEU A 427 -16.97 -9.06 28.38
C LEU A 427 -15.55 -9.51 27.96
N ASN A 428 -15.27 -10.82 27.91
CA ASN A 428 -13.94 -11.31 27.53
C ASN A 428 -14.00 -12.57 26.64
N PRO A 429 -13.72 -12.47 25.33
CA PRO A 429 -13.50 -11.22 24.60
C PRO A 429 -14.79 -10.39 24.44
N GLY A 430 -14.65 -9.14 24.05
CA GLY A 430 -15.77 -8.23 23.76
C GLY A 430 -15.45 -7.24 22.62
N ARG A 431 -16.49 -6.68 21.97
CA ARG A 431 -16.33 -5.69 20.90
C ARG A 431 -16.24 -4.28 21.48
N ILE A 432 -15.36 -3.45 20.92
CA ILE A 432 -15.25 -2.03 21.35
C ILE A 432 -16.32 -1.22 20.63
N ASP A 433 -17.25 -0.67 21.41
CA ASP A 433 -18.34 0.22 20.95
C ASP A 433 -18.97 -0.19 19.60
N PRO A 434 -19.54 -1.41 19.48
CA PRO A 434 -19.94 -1.99 18.20
C PRO A 434 -21.12 -1.29 17.51
N LEU A 435 -21.80 -0.35 18.18
CA LEU A 435 -22.91 0.42 17.61
C LEU A 435 -22.47 1.80 17.13
N ASN A 436 -21.18 2.15 17.28
CA ASN A 436 -20.63 3.41 16.80
C ASN A 436 -20.71 3.49 15.26
N VAL A 437 -21.01 4.69 14.76
CA VAL A 437 -21.04 4.99 13.32
C VAL A 437 -19.69 4.81 12.64
N ALA A 438 -18.58 4.82 13.39
CA ALA A 438 -17.25 4.48 12.88
C ALA A 438 -17.20 3.07 12.24
N TRP A 439 -18.10 2.17 12.64
CA TRP A 439 -18.11 0.76 12.20
C TRP A 439 -19.12 0.44 11.10
N GLU A 440 -19.71 1.46 10.48
CA GLU A 440 -20.62 1.28 9.35
C GLU A 440 -19.89 0.57 8.19
N GLU A 441 -20.46 -0.56 7.75
CA GLU A 441 -19.93 -1.40 6.66
C GLU A 441 -18.45 -1.81 6.82
N THR A 442 -17.99 -1.99 8.06
CA THR A 442 -16.61 -2.45 8.34
C THR A 442 -16.52 -3.35 9.58
N ARG A 443 -15.37 -4.01 9.75
CA ARG A 443 -15.14 -4.98 10.82
C ARG A 443 -15.04 -4.26 12.15
N LYS A 444 -15.68 -4.84 13.18
CA LYS A 444 -15.64 -4.31 14.54
C LYS A 444 -14.49 -4.96 15.32
N PRO A 445 -13.70 -4.20 16.09
CA PRO A 445 -12.52 -4.71 16.77
C PRO A 445 -12.90 -5.58 17.96
N VAL A 446 -12.03 -6.53 18.30
CA VAL A 446 -12.22 -7.46 19.43
C VAL A 446 -11.12 -7.24 20.47
N ALA A 447 -11.52 -6.82 21.67
CA ALA A 447 -10.65 -6.70 22.82
C ALA A 447 -10.69 -7.99 23.66
N ALA A 448 -9.53 -8.38 24.21
CA ALA A 448 -9.41 -9.52 25.09
C ALA A 448 -8.42 -9.22 26.24
N LEU A 449 -8.69 -9.82 27.40
CA LEU A 449 -7.84 -9.79 28.57
C LEU A 449 -7.31 -11.20 28.83
N TRP A 450 -5.99 -11.33 28.77
CA TRP A 450 -5.28 -12.59 28.90
C TRP A 450 -4.57 -12.70 30.23
N ARG A 451 -4.21 -13.92 30.61
CA ARG A 451 -3.39 -14.23 31.77
C ARG A 451 -2.35 -15.30 31.42
N THR A 452 -1.10 -15.03 31.76
CA THR A 452 0.00 -16.00 31.66
C THR A 452 -0.03 -16.99 32.85
N PRO A 453 0.64 -18.14 32.77
CA PRO A 453 0.82 -19.05 33.91
C PRO A 453 1.45 -18.38 35.14
N ALA A 454 2.28 -17.35 34.95
CA ALA A 454 2.85 -16.54 36.02
C ALA A 454 1.88 -15.51 36.62
N GLY A 455 0.64 -15.44 36.14
CA GLY A 455 -0.42 -14.56 36.65
C GLY A 455 -0.40 -13.14 36.10
N GLN A 456 0.51 -12.81 35.18
CA GLN A 456 0.54 -11.51 34.52
C GLN A 456 -0.62 -11.35 33.55
N GLN A 457 -1.16 -10.14 33.47
CA GLN A 457 -2.26 -9.81 32.56
C GLN A 457 -1.77 -8.95 31.39
N LEU A 458 -2.36 -9.16 30.22
CA LEU A 458 -2.21 -8.29 29.06
C LEU A 458 -3.55 -8.06 28.37
N PHE A 459 -3.76 -6.83 27.91
CA PHE A 459 -4.89 -6.43 27.08
C PHE A 459 -4.46 -6.47 25.62
N THR A 460 -5.25 -7.11 24.77
CA THR A 460 -5.06 -7.08 23.33
C THR A 460 -6.29 -6.51 22.63
N VAL A 461 -6.09 -5.81 21.52
CA VAL A 461 -7.15 -5.35 20.62
C VAL A 461 -6.79 -5.77 19.19
N ASN A 462 -7.64 -6.58 18.56
CA ASN A 462 -7.46 -6.99 17.17
C ASN A 462 -8.37 -6.14 16.27
N VAL A 463 -7.78 -5.46 15.30
CA VAL A 463 -8.46 -4.56 14.36
C VAL A 463 -8.39 -5.10 12.93
N HIS A 464 -9.40 -4.71 12.15
CA HIS A 464 -9.32 -4.73 10.70
C HIS A 464 -10.11 -3.52 10.19
N LEU A 465 -9.41 -2.42 9.92
CA LEU A 465 -10.05 -1.13 9.64
C LEU A 465 -10.61 -1.04 8.21
N SER A 466 -11.31 0.05 7.91
CA SER A 466 -11.88 0.27 6.57
C SER A 466 -10.79 0.36 5.49
N SER A 467 -10.93 -0.46 4.45
CA SER A 467 -10.03 -0.46 3.29
C SER A 467 -9.94 0.90 2.61
N LYS A 468 -8.85 1.17 1.90
CA LYS A 468 -8.67 2.36 1.03
C LYS A 468 -9.48 2.31 -0.28
N ARG A 469 -10.62 1.62 -0.31
CA ARG A 469 -11.56 1.67 -1.45
C ARG A 469 -12.04 3.11 -1.68
N ASP A 470 -12.42 3.39 -2.92
CA ASP A 470 -12.81 4.73 -3.39
C ASP A 470 -11.69 5.78 -3.37
N SER A 471 -10.43 5.35 -3.19
CA SER A 471 -9.28 6.23 -3.42
C SER A 471 -9.15 6.62 -4.89
N SER A 472 -8.65 7.83 -5.14
CA SER A 472 -8.18 8.19 -6.48
C SER A 472 -6.77 7.65 -6.70
N SER A 473 -6.32 7.60 -7.96
CA SER A 473 -4.90 7.39 -8.26
C SER A 473 -4.05 8.46 -7.58
N ALA A 474 -2.84 8.08 -7.13
CA ALA A 474 -1.82 9.03 -6.70
C ALA A 474 -1.42 10.02 -7.82
N HIS A 475 -1.55 9.61 -9.08
CA HIS A 475 -1.26 10.43 -10.26
C HIS A 475 -2.50 11.18 -10.81
N GLY A 476 -3.64 11.16 -10.09
CA GLY A 476 -4.89 11.79 -10.53
C GLY A 476 -4.94 13.33 -10.39
N ASP A 477 -6.05 13.95 -10.81
CA ASP A 477 -6.20 15.42 -10.82
C ASP A 477 -6.30 16.03 -9.40
N ALA A 478 -6.96 15.33 -8.47
CA ALA A 478 -7.18 15.77 -7.10
C ALA A 478 -5.90 15.81 -6.25
N ARG A 479 -5.72 16.91 -5.49
CA ARG A 479 -4.52 17.16 -4.66
C ARG A 479 -4.83 17.64 -3.23
N PRO A 480 -4.26 16.98 -2.20
CA PRO A 480 -3.68 15.63 -2.24
C PRO A 480 -4.64 14.58 -2.84
N PRO A 481 -4.15 13.45 -3.38
CA PRO A 481 -4.99 12.36 -3.85
C PRO A 481 -6.05 11.95 -2.82
N VAL A 482 -7.24 11.55 -3.29
CA VAL A 482 -8.30 11.07 -2.41
C VAL A 482 -7.82 9.79 -1.74
N ASN A 483 -7.57 9.86 -0.43
CA ASN A 483 -7.36 8.71 0.43
C ASN A 483 -8.73 8.21 0.92
N GLY A 484 -9.27 7.21 0.23
CA GLY A 484 -10.63 6.71 0.43
C GLY A 484 -10.87 6.21 1.86
N HIS A 485 -12.00 6.60 2.44
CA HIS A 485 -12.41 6.27 3.81
C HIS A 485 -11.43 6.69 4.93
N ALA A 486 -10.51 7.62 4.68
CA ALA A 486 -9.57 8.06 5.71
C ALA A 486 -10.25 8.78 6.89
N ASP A 487 -11.37 9.48 6.64
CA ASP A 487 -12.25 10.04 7.66
C ASP A 487 -12.85 8.94 8.55
N ARG A 488 -13.34 7.84 7.95
CA ARG A 488 -13.84 6.67 8.68
C ARG A 488 -12.74 6.01 9.49
N ARG A 489 -11.55 5.79 8.92
CA ARG A 489 -10.41 5.24 9.67
C ARG A 489 -10.00 6.14 10.84
N SER A 490 -10.02 7.45 10.67
CA SER A 490 -9.74 8.40 11.77
C SER A 490 -10.72 8.23 12.93
N LEU A 491 -12.02 8.08 12.65
CA LEU A 491 -13.03 7.80 13.66
C LEU A 491 -12.84 6.42 14.32
N GLN A 492 -12.47 5.40 13.55
CA GLN A 492 -12.20 4.05 14.07
C GLN A 492 -11.00 4.03 15.01
N VAL A 493 -9.92 4.71 14.63
CA VAL A 493 -8.73 4.91 15.47
C VAL A 493 -9.08 5.68 16.74
N GLU A 494 -9.93 6.72 16.66
CA GLU A 494 -10.41 7.44 17.84
C GLU A 494 -11.17 6.52 18.82
N VAL A 495 -12.12 5.72 18.33
CA VAL A 495 -12.91 4.79 19.16
C VAL A 495 -12.00 3.77 19.86
N VAL A 496 -11.06 3.19 19.14
CA VAL A 496 -10.08 2.23 19.71
C VAL A 496 -9.15 2.93 20.71
N SER A 497 -8.68 4.14 20.39
CA SER A 497 -7.82 4.93 21.29
C SER A 497 -8.54 5.26 22.60
N ASN A 498 -9.83 5.61 22.57
CA ASN A 498 -10.61 5.89 23.78
C ASN A 498 -10.69 4.68 24.72
N PHE A 499 -10.84 3.47 24.17
CA PHE A 499 -10.78 2.23 24.95
C PHE A 499 -9.39 2.04 25.59
N VAL A 500 -8.32 2.18 24.80
CA VAL A 500 -6.93 2.03 25.28
C VAL A 500 -6.60 3.07 26.37
N ARG A 501 -6.97 4.34 26.15
CA ARG A 501 -6.80 5.42 27.13
C ARG A 501 -7.54 5.13 28.43
N THR A 502 -8.70 4.48 28.36
CA THR A 502 -9.44 4.05 29.57
C THR A 502 -8.63 3.01 30.35
N VAL A 503 -8.04 2.01 29.69
CA VAL A 503 -7.16 1.03 30.36
C VAL A 503 -5.98 1.75 31.02
N LEU A 504 -5.28 2.61 30.28
CA LEU A 504 -4.08 3.31 30.74
C LEU A 504 -4.37 4.39 31.81
N ALA A 505 -5.59 4.92 31.86
CA ALA A 505 -6.02 5.83 32.91
C ALA A 505 -6.18 5.11 34.26
N TYR A 506 -6.60 3.85 34.25
CA TYR A 506 -6.63 3.04 35.47
C TYR A 506 -5.26 2.51 35.86
N ASP A 507 -4.45 2.07 34.89
CA ASP A 507 -3.10 1.58 35.10
C ASP A 507 -2.16 1.99 33.95
N GLN A 508 -1.30 2.98 34.22
CA GLN A 508 -0.31 3.48 33.25
C GLN A 508 0.77 2.46 32.88
N ASN A 509 0.92 1.40 33.69
CA ASN A 509 1.87 0.31 33.45
C ASN A 509 1.20 -0.96 32.87
N ALA A 510 -0.08 -0.88 32.50
CA ALA A 510 -0.78 -1.97 31.85
C ALA A 510 -0.11 -2.36 30.54
N SER A 511 0.03 -3.67 30.33
CA SER A 511 0.45 -4.23 29.04
C SER A 511 -0.73 -4.15 28.08
N VAL A 512 -0.68 -3.21 27.12
CA VAL A 512 -1.71 -3.05 26.08
C VAL A 512 -1.05 -3.23 24.72
N ILE A 513 -1.64 -4.10 23.90
CA ILE A 513 -1.23 -4.36 22.53
C ILE A 513 -2.43 -4.13 21.61
N LEU A 514 -2.25 -3.33 20.58
CA LEU A 514 -3.21 -3.12 19.51
C LEU A 514 -2.58 -3.65 18.22
N GLY A 515 -3.17 -4.67 17.60
CA GLY A 515 -2.60 -5.36 16.44
C GLY A 515 -3.62 -5.57 15.32
N GLY A 516 -3.16 -5.58 14.08
CA GLY A 516 -3.94 -5.98 12.91
C GLY A 516 -3.82 -5.06 11.72
N ASP A 517 -4.57 -5.41 10.68
CA ASP A 517 -4.69 -4.66 9.44
C ASP A 517 -5.42 -3.32 9.67
N MET A 518 -4.66 -2.21 9.69
CA MET A 518 -5.21 -0.87 9.87
C MET A 518 -5.52 -0.18 8.54
N ASN A 519 -5.16 -0.79 7.40
CA ASN A 519 -5.38 -0.24 6.06
C ASN A 519 -4.89 1.22 5.91
N GLU A 520 -3.89 1.64 6.68
CA GLU A 520 -3.35 3.00 6.65
C GLU A 520 -1.89 3.00 7.04
N PHE A 521 -1.12 3.93 6.49
CA PHE A 521 0.30 4.08 6.80
C PHE A 521 0.47 4.94 8.05
N VAL A 522 1.38 4.58 8.96
CA VAL A 522 1.68 5.43 10.14
C VAL A 522 2.10 6.85 9.78
N GLN A 523 2.60 7.04 8.55
CA GLN A 523 2.96 8.32 7.95
C GLN A 523 1.74 9.20 7.61
N THR A 524 0.52 8.64 7.53
CA THR A 524 -0.74 9.41 7.50
C THR A 524 -1.10 9.84 8.93
N ARG A 525 -0.27 10.70 9.52
CA ARG A 525 -0.30 11.07 10.95
C ARG A 525 -1.66 11.60 11.38
N SER A 526 -2.40 12.28 10.49
CA SER A 526 -3.75 12.76 10.81
C SER A 526 -4.70 11.63 11.24
N VAL A 527 -4.63 10.44 10.60
CA VAL A 527 -5.48 9.28 10.94
C VAL A 527 -5.08 8.70 12.30
N PHE A 528 -3.78 8.65 12.59
CA PHE A 528 -3.23 8.07 13.81
C PHE A 528 -3.10 9.04 14.99
N SER A 529 -3.50 10.31 14.81
CA SER A 529 -3.33 11.39 15.78
C SER A 529 -3.85 11.05 17.18
N ASN A 530 -4.98 10.33 17.29
CA ASN A 530 -5.54 9.92 18.57
C ASN A 530 -4.71 8.86 19.32
N LEU A 531 -3.85 8.10 18.64
CA LEU A 531 -2.94 7.12 19.25
C LEU A 531 -1.55 7.69 19.56
N THR A 532 -1.22 8.86 19.01
CA THR A 532 0.06 9.52 19.25
C THR A 532 0.26 9.80 20.74
N GLY A 533 1.40 9.35 21.29
CA GLY A 533 1.73 9.44 22.72
C GLY A 533 0.93 8.51 23.63
N VAL A 534 0.11 7.62 23.08
CA VAL A 534 -0.65 6.59 23.82
C VAL A 534 -0.02 5.22 23.65
N LEU A 535 0.16 4.82 22.38
CA LEU A 535 0.83 3.60 21.97
C LEU A 535 2.00 3.95 21.04
N TYR A 536 2.93 3.02 20.93
CA TYR A 536 4.15 3.15 20.13
C TYR A 536 4.21 2.00 19.13
N ASP A 537 4.64 2.29 17.91
CA ASP A 537 4.85 1.27 16.89
C ASP A 537 5.97 0.32 17.33
N VAL A 538 5.68 -0.99 17.33
CA VAL A 538 6.65 -2.03 17.71
C VAL A 538 7.89 -1.99 16.82
N ASN A 539 7.75 -1.61 15.54
CA ASN A 539 8.85 -1.47 14.61
C ASN A 539 9.80 -0.36 15.03
N GLU A 540 9.25 0.78 15.43
CA GLU A 540 10.02 1.92 15.92
C GLU A 540 10.76 1.58 17.22
N VAL A 541 10.07 1.01 18.21
CA VAL A 541 10.70 0.72 19.51
C VAL A 541 11.66 -0.48 19.48
N SER A 542 11.56 -1.33 18.47
CA SER A 542 12.50 -2.44 18.24
C SER A 542 13.64 -2.08 17.29
N GLY A 543 13.65 -0.86 16.75
CA GLY A 543 14.72 -0.38 15.86
C GLY A 543 14.74 -1.05 14.48
N VAL A 544 13.58 -1.46 13.95
CA VAL A 544 13.48 -1.97 12.59
C VAL A 544 13.70 -0.83 11.60
N GLU A 545 14.56 -1.04 10.62
CA GLU A 545 14.81 -0.09 9.55
C GLU A 545 13.50 0.28 8.83
N PRO A 546 13.17 1.57 8.64
CA PRO A 546 11.90 1.99 8.04
C PRO A 546 11.57 1.33 6.70
N VAL A 547 12.57 1.02 5.88
CA VAL A 547 12.40 0.38 4.57
C VAL A 547 12.08 -1.12 4.64
N GLU A 548 12.18 -1.75 5.80
CA GLU A 548 11.89 -3.20 5.97
C GLU A 548 10.58 -3.44 6.75
N ARG A 549 9.82 -2.39 7.08
CA ARG A 549 8.60 -2.50 7.90
C ARG A 549 7.35 -2.95 7.14
N TYR A 550 7.44 -3.10 5.83
CA TYR A 550 6.26 -3.31 4.99
C TYR A 550 5.69 -4.73 5.13
N THR A 551 4.38 -4.85 4.92
CA THR A 551 3.66 -6.13 4.92
C THR A 551 2.84 -6.33 3.65
N TYR A 552 2.79 -5.32 2.77
CA TYR A 552 1.93 -5.31 1.59
C TYR A 552 2.63 -4.67 0.39
N VAL A 553 2.24 -5.04 -0.83
CA VAL A 553 2.74 -4.43 -2.07
C VAL A 553 1.58 -4.03 -2.94
N TYR A 554 1.50 -2.74 -3.26
CA TYR A 554 0.46 -2.18 -4.11
C TYR A 554 1.00 -0.99 -4.90
N GLU A 555 0.70 -1.02 -6.20
CA GLU A 555 1.26 -0.07 -7.17
C GLU A 555 2.79 -0.03 -7.10
N GLN A 556 3.39 1.16 -7.01
CA GLN A 556 4.83 1.36 -6.87
C GLN A 556 5.34 1.24 -5.42
N HIS A 557 4.47 0.86 -4.48
CA HIS A 557 4.79 0.92 -3.06
C HIS A 557 4.84 -0.46 -2.43
N THR A 558 5.84 -0.64 -1.58
CA THR A 558 5.77 -1.55 -0.44
C THR A 558 5.25 -0.75 0.77
N GLN A 559 4.29 -1.32 1.48
CA GLN A 559 3.40 -0.61 2.39
C GLN A 559 3.36 -1.31 3.74
N GLU A 560 3.57 -0.56 4.82
CA GLU A 560 3.24 -0.99 6.18
C GLU A 560 1.77 -0.62 6.45
N ILE A 561 0.89 -1.62 6.51
CA ILE A 561 -0.54 -1.44 6.81
C ILE A 561 -1.05 -2.39 7.89
N ASP A 562 -0.29 -3.43 8.21
CA ASP A 562 -0.50 -4.28 9.37
C ASP A 562 0.44 -3.79 10.46
N HIS A 563 -0.12 -3.34 11.59
CA HIS A 563 0.68 -2.75 12.67
C HIS A 563 0.45 -3.47 13.98
N ILE A 564 1.51 -3.53 14.78
CA ILE A 564 1.44 -3.87 16.20
C ILE A 564 1.90 -2.64 16.99
N LEU A 565 0.96 -2.01 17.70
CA LEU A 565 1.20 -0.86 18.56
C LEU A 565 1.16 -1.31 20.03
N VAL A 566 2.13 -0.88 20.82
CA VAL A 566 2.33 -1.33 22.21
C VAL A 566 2.30 -0.16 23.19
N SER A 567 1.84 -0.40 24.42
CA SER A 567 1.88 0.60 25.48
C SER A 567 3.32 0.95 25.84
N GLY A 568 3.53 2.16 26.38
CA GLY A 568 4.87 2.57 26.82
C GLY A 568 5.50 1.64 27.87
N ALA A 569 4.68 0.91 28.63
CA ALA A 569 5.18 -0.10 29.58
C ALA A 569 5.78 -1.32 28.86
N VAL A 570 5.12 -1.82 27.81
CA VAL A 570 5.64 -2.93 26.99
C VAL A 570 6.90 -2.50 26.25
N ALA A 571 6.88 -1.31 25.63
CA ALA A 571 8.06 -0.77 24.94
C ALA A 571 9.30 -0.69 25.87
N ARG A 572 9.13 -0.22 27.11
CA ARG A 572 10.24 -0.14 28.09
C ARG A 572 10.73 -1.51 28.59
N ARG A 573 9.87 -2.54 28.59
CA ARG A 573 10.23 -3.89 29.05
C ARG A 573 10.99 -4.69 28.00
N GLY A 574 10.99 -4.24 26.74
CA GLY A 574 11.73 -4.84 25.64
C GLY A 574 10.82 -5.52 24.62
N THR A 575 11.12 -5.28 23.35
CA THR A 575 10.41 -5.81 22.19
C THR A 575 11.39 -6.21 21.09
N GLU A 576 11.00 -7.21 20.31
CA GLU A 576 11.61 -7.59 19.03
C GLU A 576 10.49 -7.78 18.02
N VAL A 577 10.74 -7.57 16.72
CA VAL A 577 9.73 -7.82 15.68
C VAL A 577 10.41 -8.19 14.37
N GLU A 578 9.77 -9.08 13.61
CA GLU A 578 10.19 -9.50 12.29
C GLU A 578 8.97 -9.59 11.36
N HIS A 579 9.10 -9.02 10.16
CA HIS A 579 8.16 -9.22 9.05
C HIS A 579 8.70 -10.31 8.13
N VAL A 580 7.95 -11.40 7.97
CA VAL A 580 8.40 -12.51 7.13
C VAL A 580 7.81 -12.35 5.73
N HIS A 581 8.64 -11.90 4.77
CA HIS A 581 8.21 -11.52 3.42
C HIS A 581 7.87 -12.68 2.46
N VAL A 582 7.14 -13.70 2.95
CA VAL A 582 6.77 -14.91 2.20
C VAL A 582 5.72 -14.68 1.11
N ASN A 583 4.93 -13.61 1.19
CA ASN A 583 3.88 -13.33 0.21
C ASN A 583 4.31 -12.22 -0.76
N THR A 584 4.84 -11.12 -0.26
CA THR A 584 5.24 -9.98 -1.11
C THR A 584 6.45 -10.28 -1.98
N TRP A 585 7.31 -11.22 -1.55
CA TRP A 585 8.50 -11.63 -2.27
C TRP A 585 8.45 -13.06 -2.84
N ALA A 586 7.24 -13.63 -2.96
CA ALA A 586 7.06 -14.94 -3.57
C ALA A 586 7.45 -14.94 -5.07
N ALA A 587 7.89 -16.10 -5.58
CA ALA A 587 8.25 -16.28 -7.00
C ALA A 587 7.10 -16.04 -7.98
N SER A 588 5.87 -16.21 -7.50
CA SER A 588 4.67 -16.00 -8.29
C SER A 588 3.43 -15.73 -7.44
N THR A 589 2.42 -15.12 -8.05
CA THR A 589 1.12 -14.91 -7.39
C THR A 589 0.42 -16.20 -6.98
N SER A 590 0.73 -17.34 -7.61
CA SER A 590 0.21 -18.65 -7.18
C SER A 590 0.92 -19.24 -5.96
N GLU A 591 2.10 -18.74 -5.65
CA GLU A 591 2.88 -19.19 -4.50
C GLU A 591 2.48 -18.50 -3.21
N ARG A 592 1.93 -17.28 -3.31
CA ARG A 592 1.28 -16.56 -2.21
C ARG A 592 0.19 -17.37 -1.51
N ALA A 593 0.15 -17.23 -0.20
CA ALA A 593 -0.94 -17.68 0.66
C ALA A 593 -1.91 -16.54 0.99
N SER A 594 -1.42 -15.31 1.00
CA SER A 594 -2.16 -14.07 1.22
C SER A 594 -1.57 -12.95 0.36
N ASP A 595 -2.22 -11.80 0.32
CA ASP A 595 -1.65 -10.55 -0.14
C ASP A 595 -0.85 -9.78 0.92
N HIS A 596 -0.96 -10.18 2.18
CA HIS A 596 -0.18 -9.65 3.29
C HIS A 596 0.94 -10.60 3.72
N ASP A 597 2.08 -10.07 4.13
CA ASP A 597 3.11 -10.81 4.85
C ASP A 597 2.75 -10.97 6.33
N PRO A 598 2.99 -12.14 6.93
CA PRO A 598 2.83 -12.32 8.36
C PRO A 598 3.96 -11.66 9.15
N THR A 599 3.60 -11.17 10.34
CA THR A 599 4.53 -10.54 11.29
C THR A 599 4.59 -11.36 12.57
N VAL A 600 5.77 -11.44 13.20
CA VAL A 600 5.91 -11.93 14.58
C VAL A 600 6.67 -10.92 15.43
N ALA A 601 6.09 -10.55 16.57
CA ALA A 601 6.73 -9.75 17.60
C ALA A 601 6.99 -10.59 18.85
N LYS A 602 8.05 -10.26 19.59
CA LYS A 602 8.31 -10.75 20.95
C LYS A 602 8.17 -9.59 21.91
N ILE A 603 7.44 -9.78 23.00
CA ILE A 603 7.24 -8.76 24.03
C ILE A 603 7.53 -9.30 25.42
N ARG A 604 7.91 -8.41 26.34
CA ARG A 604 7.99 -8.72 27.77
C ARG A 604 6.83 -8.09 28.55
N VAL A 605 6.10 -8.92 29.31
CA VAL A 605 4.90 -8.50 30.07
C VAL A 605 5.14 -8.33 31.57
N CYS A 606 6.30 -8.75 32.09
CA CYS A 606 6.72 -8.52 33.47
C CYS A 606 7.68 -7.34 33.59
N ASP A 607 7.66 -6.64 34.72
CA ASP A 607 8.75 -5.73 35.09
C ASP A 607 10.03 -6.52 35.42
N TYR A 608 11.20 -5.97 35.12
CA TYR A 608 12.51 -6.60 35.40
C TYR A 608 12.75 -6.92 36.90
N ASN A 609 11.98 -6.32 37.81
CA ASN A 609 12.14 -6.49 39.26
C ASN A 609 11.30 -7.62 39.89
N THR A 610 10.55 -8.42 39.11
CA THR A 610 9.65 -9.43 39.70
C THR A 610 10.20 -10.87 39.76
N LEU A 611 11.48 -11.10 39.43
CA LEU A 611 12.16 -12.40 39.63
C LEU A 611 13.15 -12.36 40.83
N GLN A 612 12.57 -12.51 42.04
CA GLN A 612 13.08 -12.81 43.41
C GLN A 612 14.58 -12.78 43.82
N ALA A 613 14.86 -12.13 44.97
CA ALA A 613 15.50 -12.72 46.18
C ALA A 613 15.29 -11.81 47.44
N PRO A 614 15.29 -12.34 48.68
CA PRO A 614 14.98 -11.57 49.89
C PRO A 614 16.08 -10.54 50.19
N LEU A 615 15.68 -9.34 50.61
CA LEU A 615 16.56 -8.26 51.03
C LEU A 615 17.30 -8.64 52.33
N ASP A 616 18.43 -9.32 52.18
CA ASP A 616 19.53 -9.22 53.14
C ASP A 616 20.71 -8.53 52.45
N ASN A 617 20.98 -7.32 52.96
CA ASN A 617 22.23 -6.55 52.86
C ASN A 617 22.92 -6.46 51.49
N LEU A 618 22.65 -5.39 50.74
CA LEU A 618 23.68 -4.75 49.92
C LEU A 618 23.54 -3.22 49.98
N ASP A 619 24.60 -2.62 50.50
CA ASP A 619 24.85 -1.21 50.71
C ASP A 619 24.91 -0.46 49.38
N VAL A 620 24.05 0.55 49.21
CA VAL A 620 24.04 1.41 48.02
C VAL A 620 24.88 2.64 48.34
N SER A 621 26.19 2.53 48.10
CA SER A 621 27.00 3.70 47.83
C SER A 621 27.85 3.47 46.57
N GLN A 622 27.72 4.45 45.66
CA GLN A 622 28.50 4.66 44.44
C GLN A 622 28.03 3.96 43.16
N ALA A 623 27.22 4.69 42.38
CA ALA A 623 27.38 4.72 40.93
C ALA A 623 26.93 6.09 40.39
N THR A 624 27.91 6.91 40.05
CA THR A 624 27.76 8.18 39.33
C THR A 624 27.32 7.92 37.88
N PHE A 625 26.29 8.65 37.43
CA PHE A 625 25.89 8.75 36.03
C PHE A 625 27.00 9.39 35.20
N VAL A 626 27.41 8.73 34.11
CA VAL A 626 28.10 9.36 32.98
C VAL A 626 27.10 9.34 31.82
N ALA A 627 26.70 10.53 31.39
CA ALA A 627 25.83 10.74 30.24
C ALA A 627 26.63 10.60 28.94
N TRP A 628 26.03 9.90 27.97
CA TRP A 628 26.09 10.23 26.54
C TRP A 628 24.70 10.04 25.97
#